data_AF-X1NVA9-F1
#
_entry.id   AF-X1NVA9-F1
#
_cell.length_a   1.000
_cell.length_b   1.000
_cell.length_c   1.000
_cell.angle_alpha   90.00
_cell.angle_beta   90.00
_cell.angle_gamma   90.00
#
_symmetry.space_group_name_H-M   'P 1'
#
loop_
_entity.id
_entity.type
_entity.pdbx_description
1 polymer ?
#
loop_
_entity_poly.entity_id
_entity_poly.type
_entity_poly.pdbx_seq_one_letter_code
_entity_poly.pdbx_strand_id
1 'polypeptide(L)'
;GYFYLCYGSANMEEVASYRYKDYDANEIVYYWDEAGLVGFRGYGDTSAWMASVFTSGQDGVLTHVDFWTTGNNATYELYVYDGSFGSHLAYQTGSCDEFGYYSIPLTTPVSVTNGQQFTVAVKMTTPGFDYPLPVEIVLLGMCEPPIQTEVCFTRHLDGDPWDDAGVGGANVCLRAKITTPDTFDPWSYDDDKDGVIQKSEAISA
;
A
#
# COMPACT_ATOMS: atom_id res chain seq x y z
N GLY A 1 -26.41 15.69 15.78
CA GLY A 1 -27.16 15.28 16.98
C GLY A 1 -26.61 13.96 17.47
N TYR A 2 -26.79 13.63 18.76
CA TYR A 2 -26.27 12.41 19.39
C TYR A 2 -27.42 11.55 19.92
N PHE A 3 -27.28 10.23 19.84
CA PHE A 3 -28.20 9.25 20.41
C PHE A 3 -27.44 7.99 20.87
N TYR A 4 -28.10 7.13 21.64
CA TYR A 4 -27.53 5.88 22.12
C TYR A 4 -28.05 4.70 21.30
N LEU A 5 -27.17 3.74 21.03
CA LEU A 5 -27.50 2.48 20.38
C LEU A 5 -27.41 1.35 21.41
N CYS A 6 -28.41 0.48 21.42
CA CYS A 6 -28.36 -0.74 22.23
C CYS A 6 -27.41 -1.73 21.57
N TYR A 7 -26.55 -2.39 22.34
CA TYR A 7 -25.72 -3.47 21.82
C TYR A 7 -26.58 -4.59 21.21
N GLY A 8 -26.19 -5.05 20.03
CA GLY A 8 -26.92 -6.08 19.27
C GLY A 8 -28.17 -5.58 18.54
N SER A 9 -28.42 -4.26 18.51
CA SER A 9 -29.49 -3.67 17.69
C SER A 9 -28.98 -3.17 16.33
N ALA A 10 -29.91 -2.85 15.43
CA ALA A 10 -29.65 -2.09 14.21
C ALA A 10 -28.69 -2.73 13.17
N ASN A 11 -28.49 -4.06 13.23
CA ASN A 11 -27.58 -4.79 12.33
C ASN A 11 -26.16 -4.19 12.27
N MET A 12 -25.68 -3.63 13.39
CA MET A 12 -24.31 -3.18 13.49
C MET A 12 -23.40 -4.37 13.77
N GLU A 13 -22.53 -4.68 12.82
CA GLU A 13 -21.62 -5.83 12.91
C GLU A 13 -20.22 -5.42 13.39
N GLU A 14 -19.78 -4.20 13.04
CA GLU A 14 -18.41 -3.73 13.30
C GLU A 14 -18.37 -2.23 13.63
N VAL A 15 -17.27 -1.81 14.28
CA VAL A 15 -16.93 -0.40 14.51
C VAL A 15 -15.52 -0.17 14.01
N ALA A 16 -15.35 0.79 13.11
CA ALA A 16 -14.02 1.24 12.69
C ALA A 16 -13.49 2.32 13.64
N SER A 17 -12.19 2.26 13.94
CA SER A 17 -11.47 3.37 14.58
C SER A 17 -10.43 3.92 13.63
N TYR A 18 -10.19 5.22 13.69
CA TYR A 18 -9.25 5.89 12.79
C TYR A 18 -8.17 6.57 13.61
N ARG A 19 -6.92 6.35 13.19
CA ARG A 19 -5.76 7.10 13.69
C ARG A 19 -5.33 8.04 12.58
N TYR A 20 -5.43 9.34 12.86
CA TYR A 20 -5.02 10.38 11.93
C TYR A 20 -3.65 10.92 12.32
N LYS A 21 -2.92 11.40 11.32
CA LYS A 21 -1.76 12.27 11.50
C LYS A 21 -2.03 13.60 10.82
N ASP A 22 -1.31 14.63 11.25
CA ASP A 22 -1.33 15.92 10.56
C ASP A 22 -0.80 15.77 9.13
N TYR A 23 -1.29 16.64 8.24
CA TYR A 23 -0.80 16.71 6.87
C TYR A 23 0.68 17.12 6.85
N ASP A 24 1.45 16.46 6.00
CA ASP A 24 2.85 16.77 5.74
C ASP A 24 3.04 17.05 4.25
N ALA A 25 3.35 18.30 3.91
CA ALA A 25 3.51 18.74 2.53
C ALA A 25 4.75 18.15 1.84
N ASN A 26 5.68 17.57 2.60
CA ASN A 26 6.87 16.94 2.06
C ASN A 26 6.65 15.44 1.81
N GLU A 27 5.51 14.88 2.20
CA GLU A 27 5.17 13.47 2.01
C GLU A 27 4.28 13.26 0.79
N ILE A 28 4.70 12.34 -0.09
CA ILE A 28 3.90 11.87 -1.22
C ILE A 28 3.59 10.39 -1.03
N VAL A 29 2.32 10.03 -1.20
CA VAL A 29 1.83 8.64 -1.22
C VAL A 29 1.78 8.15 -2.66
N TYR A 30 2.47 7.05 -2.92
CA TYR A 30 2.47 6.32 -4.19
C TYR A 30 1.55 5.13 -4.06
N TYR A 31 0.63 4.98 -5.02
CA TYR A 31 -0.39 3.94 -4.99
C TYR A 31 -0.87 3.61 -6.40
N TRP A 32 -1.37 2.39 -6.57
CA TRP A 32 -2.10 1.97 -7.76
C TRP A 32 -3.59 1.72 -7.48
N ASP A 33 -3.95 1.51 -6.22
CA ASP A 33 -5.31 1.29 -5.75
C ASP A 33 -6.00 2.62 -5.38
N GLU A 34 -7.01 3.04 -6.14
CA GLU A 34 -7.73 4.31 -5.93
C GLU A 34 -8.84 4.19 -4.87
N ALA A 35 -9.58 3.08 -4.91
CA ALA A 35 -10.67 2.70 -4.02
C ALA A 35 -10.20 1.93 -2.77
N GLY A 36 -8.97 1.42 -2.77
CA GLY A 36 -8.44 0.62 -1.67
C GLY A 36 -9.03 -0.80 -1.66
N LEU A 37 -9.29 -1.32 -0.45
CA LEU A 37 -9.77 -2.68 -0.26
C LEU A 37 -11.22 -2.86 -0.76
N VAL A 38 -11.37 -3.49 -1.92
CA VAL A 38 -12.68 -3.84 -2.53
C VAL A 38 -12.92 -5.35 -2.51
N GLY A 39 -11.86 -6.15 -2.54
CA GLY A 39 -11.94 -7.59 -2.50
C GLY A 39 -10.67 -8.24 -1.96
N PHE A 40 -10.65 -9.57 -1.99
CA PHE A 40 -9.56 -10.39 -1.46
C PHE A 40 -9.06 -11.37 -2.51
N ARG A 41 -7.75 -11.63 -2.53
CA ARG A 41 -7.12 -12.68 -3.34
C ARG A 41 -6.24 -13.58 -2.51
N GLY A 42 -6.06 -14.80 -3.01
CA GLY A 42 -5.18 -15.80 -2.41
C GLY A 42 -5.07 -17.03 -3.27
N TYR A 43 -4.35 -18.02 -2.73
CA TYR A 43 -3.98 -19.24 -3.43
C TYR A 43 -4.50 -20.50 -2.73
N GLY A 44 -5.51 -20.37 -1.87
CA GLY A 44 -5.98 -21.47 -1.02
C GLY A 44 -5.07 -21.74 0.19
N ASP A 45 -4.26 -20.74 0.54
CA ASP A 45 -3.38 -20.73 1.70
C ASP A 45 -3.55 -19.40 2.44
N THR A 46 -3.31 -19.45 3.74
CA THR A 46 -3.29 -18.31 4.66
C THR A 46 -2.18 -17.32 4.37
N SER A 47 -1.21 -17.65 3.52
CA SER A 47 -0.13 -16.74 3.13
C SER A 47 0.03 -16.62 1.62
N ALA A 48 0.36 -15.41 1.16
CA ALA A 48 0.73 -15.13 -0.21
C ALA A 48 1.51 -13.81 -0.27
N TRP A 49 2.07 -13.52 -1.43
CA TRP A 49 2.82 -12.30 -1.69
C TRP A 49 2.05 -11.35 -2.60
N MET A 50 2.17 -10.06 -2.32
CA MET A 50 1.83 -8.97 -3.22
C MET A 50 3.03 -8.04 -3.42
N ALA A 51 3.10 -7.37 -4.56
CA ALA A 51 4.11 -6.36 -4.83
C ALA A 51 3.59 -5.26 -5.75
N SER A 52 4.17 -4.08 -5.60
CA SER A 52 3.93 -2.93 -6.45
C SER A 52 5.24 -2.29 -6.87
N VAL A 53 5.38 -2.03 -8.16
CA VAL A 53 6.49 -1.28 -8.74
C VAL A 53 6.07 0.18 -8.87
N PHE A 54 6.92 1.09 -8.40
CA PHE A 54 6.68 2.53 -8.44
C PHE A 54 7.87 3.22 -9.09
N THR A 55 7.62 4.40 -9.66
CA THR A 55 8.65 5.34 -10.08
C THR A 55 8.53 6.58 -9.21
N SER A 56 9.60 6.96 -8.50
CA SER A 56 9.59 8.16 -7.66
C SER A 56 9.48 9.42 -8.54
N GLY A 57 8.55 10.31 -8.24
CA GLY A 57 8.42 11.63 -8.86
C GLY A 57 9.27 12.72 -8.19
N GLN A 58 10.03 12.37 -7.15
CA GLN A 58 10.86 13.29 -6.38
C GLN A 58 12.12 12.62 -5.82
N ASP A 59 13.12 13.43 -5.47
CA ASP A 59 14.18 12.98 -4.59
C ASP A 59 13.62 12.85 -3.17
N GLY A 60 14.01 11.83 -2.41
CA GLY A 60 13.52 11.70 -1.05
C GLY A 60 13.89 10.39 -0.39
N VAL A 61 13.15 10.08 0.67
CA VAL A 61 13.34 8.85 1.44
C VAL A 61 12.01 8.12 1.52
N LEU A 62 11.96 6.86 1.09
CA LEU A 62 10.85 5.96 1.38
C LEU A 62 10.83 5.69 2.89
N THR A 63 9.79 6.16 3.56
CA THR A 63 9.66 6.12 5.02
C THR A 63 8.62 5.12 5.49
N HIS A 64 7.57 4.89 4.70
CA HIS A 64 6.49 3.98 5.07
C HIS A 64 6.00 3.15 3.89
N VAL A 65 5.42 2.01 4.24
CA VAL A 65 4.62 1.18 3.35
C VAL A 65 3.25 1.03 3.97
N ASP A 66 2.22 1.24 3.17
CA ASP A 66 0.84 1.15 3.64
C ASP A 66 0.10 0.02 2.93
N PHE A 67 -0.73 -0.71 3.66
CA PHE A 67 -1.56 -1.79 3.13
C PHE A 67 -2.76 -2.06 4.02
N TRP A 68 -3.70 -2.86 3.51
CA TRP A 68 -4.79 -3.42 4.29
C TRP A 68 -4.45 -4.85 4.72
N THR A 69 -4.80 -5.23 5.94
CA THR A 69 -4.91 -6.64 6.30
C THR A 69 -6.24 -7.19 5.79
N THR A 70 -6.37 -8.51 5.76
CA THR A 70 -7.62 -9.20 5.33
C THR A 70 -8.28 -9.97 6.47
N GLY A 71 -7.78 -9.78 7.69
CA GLY A 71 -8.27 -10.38 8.91
C GLY A 71 -7.44 -9.93 10.12
N ASN A 72 -7.91 -10.30 11.31
CA ASN A 72 -7.24 -9.98 12.57
C ASN A 72 -5.97 -10.83 12.75
N ASN A 73 -5.03 -10.31 13.55
CA ASN A 73 -3.76 -10.98 13.88
C ASN A 73 -2.92 -11.36 12.64
N ALA A 74 -2.99 -10.56 11.58
CA ALA A 74 -2.18 -10.78 10.39
C ALA A 74 -0.71 -10.50 10.69
N THR A 75 0.19 -11.22 10.04
CA THR A 75 1.64 -10.97 10.09
C THR A 75 2.18 -10.69 8.71
N TYR A 76 3.24 -9.88 8.63
CA TYR A 76 3.82 -9.50 7.36
C TYR A 76 5.34 -9.66 7.34
N GLU A 77 5.84 -9.95 6.15
CA GLU A 77 7.25 -9.78 5.77
C GLU A 77 7.32 -8.74 4.66
N LEU A 78 7.97 -7.61 4.92
CA LEU A 78 8.05 -6.45 4.04
C LEU A 78 9.44 -6.35 3.45
N TYR A 79 9.50 -6.15 2.13
CA TYR A 79 10.72 -5.99 1.36
C TYR A 79 10.64 -4.73 0.49
N VAL A 80 11.79 -4.07 0.33
CA VAL A 80 12.00 -3.03 -0.68
C VAL A 80 13.13 -3.47 -1.59
N TYR A 81 12.93 -3.34 -2.90
CA TYR A 81 13.93 -3.63 -3.93
C TYR A 81 14.19 -2.40 -4.80
N ASP A 82 15.41 -2.30 -5.30
CA ASP A 82 15.79 -1.33 -6.34
C ASP A 82 15.19 -1.71 -7.69
N GLY A 83 14.69 -0.74 -8.44
CA GLY A 83 14.05 -0.98 -9.73
C GLY A 83 12.81 -1.89 -9.64
N SER A 84 12.56 -2.65 -10.71
CA SER A 84 11.55 -3.71 -10.78
C SER A 84 12.17 -5.04 -10.32
N PHE A 85 12.07 -5.34 -9.02
CA PHE A 85 12.63 -6.53 -8.38
C PHE A 85 14.15 -6.73 -8.53
N GLY A 86 14.93 -5.65 -8.47
CA GLY A 86 16.39 -5.68 -8.52
C GLY A 86 17.03 -6.02 -7.16
N SER A 87 18.05 -5.26 -6.77
CA SER A 87 18.78 -5.53 -5.52
C SER A 87 17.92 -5.26 -4.28
N HIS A 88 18.14 -6.04 -3.22
CA HIS A 88 17.41 -5.88 -1.98
C HIS A 88 17.92 -4.64 -1.20
N LEU A 89 17.01 -3.75 -0.82
CA LEU A 89 17.32 -2.48 -0.14
C LEU A 89 16.91 -2.47 1.34
N ALA A 90 15.77 -3.08 1.69
CA ALA A 90 15.29 -3.15 3.07
C ALA A 90 14.39 -4.36 3.30
N TYR A 91 14.45 -4.91 4.52
CA TYR A 91 13.62 -6.01 5.00
C TYR A 91 13.17 -5.75 6.43
N GLN A 92 11.91 -6.04 6.73
CA GLN A 92 11.41 -6.15 8.10
C GLN A 92 10.20 -7.06 8.20
N THR A 93 9.85 -7.43 9.43
CA THR A 93 8.65 -8.20 9.73
C THR A 93 7.84 -7.49 10.81
N GLY A 94 6.57 -7.85 10.93
CA GLY A 94 5.71 -7.35 12.00
C GLY A 94 4.36 -8.03 12.01
N SER A 95 3.47 -7.50 12.86
CA SER A 95 2.11 -7.97 13.04
C SER A 95 1.12 -6.83 13.11
N CYS A 96 -0.12 -7.16 12.79
CA CYS A 96 -1.27 -6.27 12.75
C CYS A 96 -2.41 -6.96 13.52
N ASP A 97 -2.78 -6.40 14.66
CA ASP A 97 -3.72 -7.04 15.59
C ASP A 97 -5.15 -7.09 15.03
N GLU A 98 -5.54 -6.09 14.24
CA GLU A 98 -6.90 -5.89 13.75
C GLU A 98 -6.95 -5.94 12.21
N PHE A 99 -8.13 -6.26 11.69
CA PHE A 99 -8.46 -6.04 10.29
C PHE A 99 -8.54 -4.53 10.00
N GLY A 100 -7.77 -4.04 9.04
CA GLY A 100 -7.82 -2.63 8.67
C GLY A 100 -6.61 -2.13 7.89
N TYR A 101 -6.50 -0.81 7.80
CA TYR A 101 -5.42 -0.10 7.13
C TYR A 101 -4.26 0.16 8.08
N TYR A 102 -3.06 -0.17 7.64
CA TYR A 102 -1.82 0.05 8.38
C TYR A 102 -0.86 0.90 7.56
N SER A 103 -0.23 1.88 8.23
CA SER A 103 0.93 2.61 7.71
C SER A 103 2.16 2.18 8.50
N ILE A 104 3.00 1.36 7.89
CA ILE A 104 4.13 0.71 8.54
C ILE A 104 5.39 1.54 8.34
N PRO A 105 5.99 2.12 9.40
CA PRO A 105 7.28 2.79 9.28
C PRO A 105 8.38 1.79 8.93
N LEU A 106 9.23 2.16 7.98
CA LEU A 106 10.42 1.39 7.65
C LEU A 106 11.49 1.58 8.73
N THR A 107 11.95 0.45 9.28
CA THR A 107 13.09 0.40 10.21
C THR A 107 14.39 0.80 9.54
N THR A 108 14.50 0.56 8.23
CA THR A 108 15.58 1.02 7.36
C THR A 108 14.98 1.86 6.23
N PRO A 109 14.89 3.20 6.39
CA PRO A 109 14.43 4.08 5.33
C PRO A 109 15.34 4.00 4.09
N VAL A 110 14.75 4.13 2.90
CA VAL A 110 15.46 3.92 1.62
C VAL A 110 15.48 5.21 0.83
N SER A 111 16.68 5.72 0.51
CA SER A 111 16.82 6.90 -0.37
C SER A 111 16.44 6.54 -1.80
N VAL A 112 15.67 7.42 -2.44
CA VAL A 112 15.25 7.31 -3.84
C VAL A 112 15.45 8.66 -4.53
N THR A 113 15.83 8.63 -5.80
CA THR A 113 15.94 9.84 -6.63
C THR A 113 14.72 9.98 -7.54
N ASN A 114 14.44 11.20 -8.01
CA ASN A 114 13.42 11.44 -9.03
C ASN A 114 13.70 10.58 -10.28
N GLY A 115 12.67 9.90 -10.79
CA GLY A 115 12.73 8.95 -11.89
C GLY A 115 13.26 7.56 -11.52
N GLN A 116 13.69 7.32 -10.27
CA GLN A 116 14.13 6.00 -9.85
C GLN A 116 12.93 5.08 -9.63
N GLN A 117 12.99 3.90 -10.25
CA GLN A 117 12.06 2.82 -9.93
C GLN A 117 12.44 2.12 -8.63
N PHE A 118 11.44 1.69 -7.88
CA PHE A 118 11.59 0.83 -6.72
C PHE A 118 10.38 -0.09 -6.62
N THR A 119 10.57 -1.24 -5.96
CA THR A 119 9.49 -2.21 -5.72
C THR A 119 9.29 -2.38 -4.24
N VAL A 120 8.04 -2.35 -3.80
CA VAL A 120 7.65 -2.80 -2.47
C VAL A 120 6.98 -4.16 -2.63
N ALA A 121 7.40 -5.14 -1.83
CA ALA A 121 6.77 -6.45 -1.77
C ALA A 121 6.43 -6.81 -0.33
N VAL A 122 5.27 -7.43 -0.13
CA VAL A 122 4.80 -7.88 1.17
C VAL A 122 4.31 -9.31 1.05
N LYS A 123 4.88 -10.21 1.86
CA LYS A 123 4.26 -11.49 2.17
C LYS A 123 3.28 -11.27 3.30
N MET A 124 2.00 -11.49 3.04
CA MET A 124 0.97 -11.41 4.05
C MET A 124 0.60 -12.80 4.54
N THR A 125 0.40 -12.95 5.84
CA THR A 125 -0.18 -14.15 6.43
C THR A 125 -1.38 -13.77 7.28
N THR A 126 -2.56 -14.27 6.92
CA THR A 126 -3.83 -14.00 7.61
C THR A 126 -4.36 -15.30 8.21
N PRO A 127 -4.28 -15.49 9.55
CA PRO A 127 -4.74 -16.72 10.19
C PRO A 127 -6.21 -17.02 9.91
N GLY A 128 -6.49 -18.24 9.41
CA GLY A 128 -7.85 -18.72 9.18
C GLY A 128 -8.57 -18.14 7.95
N PHE A 129 -7.85 -17.45 7.06
CA PHE A 129 -8.42 -16.91 5.83
C PHE A 129 -7.51 -17.14 4.62
N ASP A 130 -8.03 -17.85 3.61
CA ASP A 130 -7.24 -18.33 2.45
C ASP A 130 -7.06 -17.28 1.35
N TYR A 131 -7.47 -16.03 1.62
CA TYR A 131 -7.37 -14.88 0.71
C TYR A 131 -6.61 -13.72 1.38
N PRO A 132 -5.31 -13.90 1.67
CA PRO A 132 -4.56 -12.97 2.51
C PRO A 132 -4.27 -11.61 1.84
N LEU A 133 -4.44 -11.49 0.52
CA LEU A 133 -4.06 -10.30 -0.23
C LEU A 133 -5.24 -9.33 -0.40
N PRO A 134 -5.13 -8.07 0.08
CA PRO A 134 -6.11 -7.04 -0.20
C PRO A 134 -6.00 -6.61 -1.67
N VAL A 135 -7.13 -6.50 -2.36
CA VAL A 135 -7.15 -6.03 -3.74
C VAL A 135 -8.26 -5.02 -4.00
N GLU A 136 -7.96 -4.16 -4.96
CA GLU A 136 -8.94 -3.36 -5.65
C GLU A 136 -9.37 -4.10 -6.92
N ILE A 137 -10.68 -4.19 -7.16
CA ILE A 137 -11.27 -4.81 -8.35
C ILE A 137 -12.42 -3.97 -8.90
N VAL A 138 -12.76 -4.19 -10.16
CA VAL A 138 -13.96 -3.60 -10.76
C VAL A 138 -15.21 -4.36 -10.29
N LEU A 139 -16.10 -3.63 -9.62
CA LEU A 139 -17.48 -4.02 -9.33
C LEU A 139 -18.42 -3.10 -10.14
N LEU A 140 -18.90 -3.60 -11.27
CA LEU A 140 -19.67 -2.80 -12.23
C LEU A 140 -20.83 -2.05 -11.58
N GLY A 141 -20.90 -0.73 -11.84
CA GLY A 141 -21.91 0.16 -11.27
C GLY A 141 -21.77 0.46 -9.78
N MET A 142 -20.70 0.02 -9.11
CA MET A 142 -20.43 0.28 -7.69
C MET A 142 -19.04 0.88 -7.46
N CYS A 143 -18.01 0.26 -8.01
CA CYS A 143 -16.61 0.66 -7.87
C CYS A 143 -15.89 0.28 -9.18
N GLU A 144 -15.47 1.27 -9.95
CA GLU A 144 -14.88 1.05 -11.27
C GLU A 144 -13.51 1.73 -11.38
N PRO A 145 -12.54 1.33 -10.53
CA PRO A 145 -11.22 1.92 -10.53
C PRO A 145 -10.38 1.43 -11.72
N PRO A 146 -9.37 2.19 -12.15
CA PRO A 146 -8.53 1.81 -13.27
C PRO A 146 -7.51 0.72 -12.87
N ILE A 147 -7.67 -0.48 -13.41
CA ILE A 147 -6.74 -1.59 -13.21
C ILE A 147 -5.47 -1.41 -14.05
N GLN A 148 -4.30 -1.54 -13.41
CA GLN A 148 -2.99 -1.32 -14.01
C GLN A 148 -2.24 -2.64 -14.21
N THR A 149 -1.80 -2.90 -15.43
CA THR A 149 -0.92 -4.04 -15.75
C THR A 149 0.55 -3.65 -15.57
N GLU A 150 1.40 -4.64 -15.39
CA GLU A 150 2.87 -4.56 -15.32
C GLU A 150 3.44 -3.79 -14.11
N VAL A 151 2.59 -3.43 -13.15
CA VAL A 151 2.98 -2.64 -11.96
C VAL A 151 2.48 -3.23 -10.65
N CYS A 152 1.51 -4.14 -10.68
CA CYS A 152 0.98 -4.86 -9.52
C CYS A 152 1.15 -6.35 -9.73
N PHE A 153 1.69 -7.04 -8.72
CA PHE A 153 2.03 -8.46 -8.83
C PHE A 153 1.60 -9.26 -7.61
N THR A 154 1.33 -10.54 -7.81
CA THR A 154 1.11 -11.52 -6.73
C THR A 154 1.92 -12.78 -6.98
N ARG A 155 2.24 -13.53 -5.91
CA ARG A 155 2.75 -14.91 -6.04
C ARG A 155 2.38 -15.72 -4.80
N HIS A 156 2.38 -17.04 -4.94
CA HIS A 156 2.05 -17.93 -3.83
C HIS A 156 3.23 -18.14 -2.89
N LEU A 157 4.33 -18.75 -3.38
CA LEU A 157 5.48 -19.13 -2.57
C LEU A 157 6.72 -18.27 -2.89
N ASP A 158 7.71 -18.27 -1.98
CA ASP A 158 8.91 -17.42 -2.04
C ASP A 158 9.75 -17.59 -3.32
N GLY A 159 9.64 -18.75 -3.98
CA GLY A 159 10.32 -19.08 -5.23
C GLY A 159 9.46 -19.04 -6.49
N ASP A 160 8.16 -18.75 -6.35
CA ASP A 160 7.26 -18.69 -7.51
C ASP A 160 7.50 -17.42 -8.33
N PRO A 161 7.26 -17.47 -9.65
CA PRO A 161 7.26 -16.27 -10.48
C PRO A 161 6.17 -15.31 -10.02
N TRP A 162 6.39 -14.02 -10.27
CA TRP A 162 5.38 -12.99 -10.06
C TRP A 162 4.33 -13.02 -11.18
N ASP A 163 3.07 -13.17 -10.80
CA ASP A 163 1.91 -13.02 -11.68
C ASP A 163 1.48 -11.56 -11.70
N ASP A 164 1.21 -10.99 -12.87
CA ASP A 164 0.62 -9.66 -13.00
C ASP A 164 -0.84 -9.68 -12.52
N ALA A 165 -1.09 -8.99 -11.40
CA ALA A 165 -2.43 -8.89 -10.81
C ALA A 165 -3.40 -8.14 -11.72
N GLY A 166 -2.90 -7.17 -12.48
CA GLY A 166 -3.67 -6.34 -13.40
C GLY A 166 -4.22 -7.14 -14.58
N VAL A 167 -3.44 -8.11 -15.09
CA VAL A 167 -3.94 -9.10 -16.08
C VAL A 167 -5.10 -9.92 -15.50
N GLY A 168 -5.05 -10.18 -14.19
CA GLY A 168 -6.13 -10.80 -13.45
C GLY A 168 -7.32 -9.88 -13.17
N GLY A 169 -7.26 -8.60 -13.49
CA GLY A 169 -8.31 -7.61 -13.21
C GLY A 169 -8.26 -7.02 -11.80
N ALA A 170 -7.08 -6.92 -11.19
CA ALA A 170 -6.91 -6.36 -9.85
C ALA A 170 -5.65 -5.50 -9.70
N ASN A 171 -5.74 -4.45 -8.87
CA ASN A 171 -4.57 -3.82 -8.27
C ASN A 171 -4.40 -4.38 -6.85
N VAL A 172 -3.16 -4.61 -6.41
CA VAL A 172 -2.91 -4.94 -5.00
C VAL A 172 -3.01 -3.67 -4.17
N CYS A 173 -3.59 -3.74 -2.98
CA CYS A 173 -3.71 -2.58 -2.09
C CYS A 173 -2.41 -2.40 -1.28
N LEU A 174 -1.37 -1.93 -1.97
CA LEU A 174 -0.03 -1.73 -1.44
C LEU A 174 0.47 -0.37 -1.89
N ARG A 175 0.87 0.46 -0.94
CA ARG A 175 1.25 1.85 -1.15
C ARG A 175 2.59 2.13 -0.49
N ALA A 176 3.23 3.20 -0.92
CA ALA A 176 4.52 3.65 -0.43
C ALA A 176 4.48 5.14 -0.10
N LYS A 177 5.21 5.58 0.93
CA LYS A 177 5.34 7.01 1.27
C LYS A 177 6.77 7.46 1.17
N ILE A 178 7.00 8.45 0.34
CA ILE A 178 8.30 9.10 0.21
C ILE A 178 8.20 10.50 0.80
N THR A 179 9.10 10.80 1.72
CA THR A 179 9.21 12.11 2.37
C THR A 179 10.46 12.82 1.83
N THR A 180 10.30 14.04 1.34
CA THR A 180 11.43 14.93 1.06
C THR A 180 11.96 15.49 2.39
N PRO A 181 13.27 15.47 2.64
CA PRO A 181 13.83 16.17 3.78
C PRO A 181 13.51 17.67 3.68
N ASP A 182 13.20 18.32 4.80
CA ASP A 182 13.07 19.78 4.83
C ASP A 182 14.34 20.43 4.29
N THR A 183 14.23 21.08 3.12
CA THR A 183 15.24 22.04 2.70
C THR A 183 15.01 23.30 3.51
N PHE A 184 15.73 23.46 4.62
CA PHE A 184 15.79 24.75 5.29
C PHE A 184 16.43 25.77 4.35
N ASP A 185 15.62 26.51 3.60
CA ASP A 185 16.04 27.74 2.94
C ASP A 185 15.71 28.91 3.87
N PRO A 186 16.70 29.56 4.50
CA PRO A 186 16.46 30.69 5.40
C PRO A 186 15.83 31.91 4.71
N TRP A 187 15.59 31.86 3.40
CA TRP A 187 15.07 32.97 2.60
C TRP A 187 13.75 32.68 1.85
N SER A 188 13.19 31.47 1.92
CA SER A 188 11.91 31.17 1.24
C SER A 188 10.71 31.54 2.11
N TYR A 189 9.84 32.41 1.60
CA TYR A 189 8.54 32.72 2.19
C TYR A 189 7.50 31.71 1.64
N ASP A 190 6.98 30.84 2.50
CA ASP A 190 6.02 29.78 2.16
C ASP A 190 4.61 30.36 1.91
N ASP A 191 4.19 30.44 0.64
CA ASP A 191 2.79 30.78 0.28
C ASP A 191 2.11 29.73 -0.62
N ASP A 192 2.83 28.72 -1.14
CA ASP A 192 2.30 27.76 -2.13
C ASP A 192 2.68 26.29 -1.84
N LYS A 193 2.11 25.68 -0.79
CA LYS A 193 2.15 24.21 -0.58
C LYS A 193 0.76 23.57 -0.67
N ASP A 194 0.04 23.85 -1.75
CA ASP A 194 -1.13 23.04 -2.12
C ASP A 194 -0.66 21.69 -2.69
N GLY A 195 -1.09 20.61 -2.03
CA GLY A 195 -0.54 19.26 -2.16
C GLY A 195 -0.70 18.62 -3.55
N VAL A 196 0.36 17.98 -4.01
CA VAL A 196 0.38 17.17 -5.23
C VAL A 196 0.29 15.69 -4.84
N ILE A 197 -0.86 15.08 -5.09
CA ILE A 197 -1.00 13.62 -5.11
C ILE A 197 -0.48 13.15 -6.48
N GLN A 198 0.61 12.39 -6.51
CA GLN A 198 1.13 11.82 -7.75
C GLN A 198 0.72 10.36 -7.92
N LYS A 199 0.00 10.10 -9.00
CA LYS A 199 -0.17 8.75 -9.54
C LYS A 199 1.17 8.37 -10.19
N SER A 200 1.71 7.19 -9.89
CA SER A 200 2.84 6.67 -10.65
C SER A 200 2.41 6.49 -12.11
N GLU A 201 3.26 6.90 -13.05
CA GLU A 201 2.98 6.71 -14.48
C GLU A 201 3.70 5.45 -14.96
N ALA A 202 2.97 4.54 -15.61
CA ALA A 202 3.58 3.43 -16.33
C ALA A 202 4.27 3.99 -17.58
N ILE A 203 5.59 3.81 -17.71
CA ILE A 203 6.30 4.18 -18.93
C ILE A 203 6.05 3.05 -19.93
N SER A 204 5.15 3.29 -20.90
CA SER A 204 5.01 2.40 -22.05
C SER A 204 6.29 2.46 -22.90
N ALA A 205 6.94 1.31 -23.11
CA ALA A 205 7.99 1.16 -24.12
C ALA A 205 7.41 1.12 -25.54
#